data_AF-A0A3D1ZN01-F1
#
_entry.id   AF-A0A3D1ZN01-F1
#
_cell.length_a   1.000
_cell.length_b   1.000
_cell.length_c   1.000
_cell.angle_alpha   90.00
_cell.angle_beta   90.00
_cell.angle_gamma   90.00
#
_symmetry.space_group_name_H-M   'P 1'
#
loop_
_entity.id
_entity.type
_entity.pdbx_description
1 polymer ?
#
loop_
_entity_poly.entity_id
_entity_poly.type
_entity_poly.pdbx_seq_one_letter_code
_entity_poly.pdbx_strand_id
1 'polypeptide(L)'
;TYDHKHQDLSAANDQSGLSKMSIDIAKSLFRKLATQGVTFNNENFRTLKATYFRIALDHIDAYHNDAAINKLSFDIHNEEKAVELFAENIMKAGEMFLEKPMETPFIPSWNRVQSAIPNIFDEICHAVEHDRAKYS
;
A
#
# COMPACT_ATOMS: atom_id res chain seq x y z
N THR A 1 -13.40 -6.87 -21.44
CA THR A 1 -12.33 -5.90 -21.12
C THR A 1 -12.27 -5.81 -19.61
N TYR A 2 -11.17 -6.21 -19.00
CA TYR A 2 -11.01 -6.10 -17.54
C TYR A 2 -10.98 -4.62 -17.20
N ASP A 3 -12.05 -4.14 -16.55
CA ASP A 3 -12.14 -2.77 -16.06
C ASP A 3 -11.19 -2.67 -14.86
N HIS A 4 -9.94 -2.29 -15.13
CA HIS A 4 -9.08 -1.79 -14.07
C HIS A 4 -9.78 -0.54 -13.53
N LYS A 5 -10.55 -0.68 -12.45
CA LYS A 5 -11.06 0.46 -11.71
C LYS A 5 -9.86 1.28 -11.25
N HIS A 6 -9.47 2.27 -12.05
CA HIS A 6 -8.47 3.26 -11.67
C HIS A 6 -9.07 4.01 -10.48
N GLN A 7 -8.48 3.77 -9.31
CA GLN A 7 -8.83 4.52 -8.11
C GLN A 7 -8.25 5.93 -8.25
N ASP A 8 -9.04 6.94 -7.90
CA ASP A 8 -8.56 8.31 -7.90
C ASP A 8 -7.43 8.48 -6.89
N LEU A 9 -6.48 9.36 -7.25
CA LEU A 9 -5.35 9.71 -6.38
C LEU A 9 -5.82 10.15 -4.98
N SER A 10 -6.99 10.81 -4.92
CA SER A 10 -7.63 11.26 -3.67
C SER A 10 -6.72 12.16 -2.84
N ALA A 11 -6.03 13.11 -3.49
CA ALA A 11 -5.10 14.04 -2.84
C ALA A 11 -5.75 14.88 -1.72
N ALA A 12 -7.04 15.21 -1.88
CA ALA A 12 -7.81 15.96 -0.88
C ALA A 12 -8.52 15.07 0.17
N ASN A 13 -8.43 13.74 0.06
CA ASN A 13 -9.09 12.81 0.99
C ASN A 13 -8.21 11.60 1.28
N ASP A 14 -7.51 11.63 2.41
CA ASP A 14 -6.66 10.52 2.85
C ASP A 14 -7.43 9.29 3.38
N GLN A 15 -8.76 9.36 3.38
CA GLN A 15 -9.65 8.23 3.71
C GLN A 15 -10.24 7.54 2.48
N SER A 16 -9.84 7.92 1.26
CA SER A 16 -10.28 7.27 0.03
C SER A 16 -9.14 7.07 -0.98
N GLY A 17 -9.43 6.26 -2.01
CA GLY A 17 -8.58 6.08 -3.18
C GLY A 17 -7.15 5.64 -2.88
N LEU A 18 -6.23 6.06 -3.75
CA LEU A 18 -4.83 5.68 -3.65
C LEU A 18 -4.14 6.28 -2.42
N SER A 19 -4.57 7.46 -1.96
CA SER A 19 -4.05 8.08 -0.75
C SER A 19 -4.20 7.16 0.46
N LYS A 20 -5.43 6.71 0.76
CA LYS A 20 -5.70 5.78 1.85
C LYS A 20 -4.92 4.47 1.70
N MET A 21 -4.92 3.89 0.50
CA MET A 21 -4.21 2.65 0.22
C MET A 21 -2.71 2.77 0.54
N SER A 22 -2.08 3.87 0.12
CA SER A 22 -0.65 4.10 0.39
C SER A 22 -0.35 4.22 1.89
N ILE A 23 -1.21 4.87 2.67
CA ILE A 23 -1.10 4.96 4.13
C ILE A 23 -1.22 3.57 4.77
N ASP A 24 -2.20 2.78 4.34
CA ASP A 24 -2.43 1.43 4.86
C ASP A 24 -1.28 0.46 4.54
N ILE A 25 -0.71 0.57 3.33
CA ILE A 25 0.48 -0.19 2.92
C ILE A 25 1.69 0.21 3.77
N ALA A 26 1.97 1.52 3.90
CA ALA A 26 3.09 2.01 4.70
C ALA A 26 3.01 1.54 6.16
N LYS A 27 1.84 1.69 6.81
CA LYS A 27 1.61 1.18 8.18
C LYS A 27 1.84 -0.33 8.27
N SER A 28 1.40 -1.09 7.28
CA SER A 28 1.58 -2.55 7.26
C SER A 28 3.06 -2.93 7.17
N LEU A 29 3.84 -2.23 6.35
CA LEU A 29 5.29 -2.42 6.27
C LEU A 29 5.99 -2.06 7.58
N PHE A 30 5.67 -0.92 8.19
CA PHE A 30 6.27 -0.49 9.45
C PHE A 30 5.99 -1.49 10.58
N ARG A 31 4.73 -1.94 10.71
CA ARG A 31 4.36 -2.99 11.67
C ARG A 31 5.12 -4.28 11.41
N LYS A 32 5.21 -4.72 10.15
CA LYS A 32 5.91 -5.97 9.82
C LYS A 32 7.39 -5.89 10.20
N LEU A 33 8.07 -4.80 9.86
CA LEU A 33 9.47 -4.58 10.21
C LEU A 33 9.66 -4.47 11.74
N ALA A 34 8.74 -3.81 12.44
CA ALA A 34 8.78 -3.74 13.90
C ALA A 34 8.66 -5.13 14.56
N THR A 35 7.81 -6.03 14.03
CA THR A 35 7.75 -7.42 14.51
C THR A 35 9.05 -8.22 14.27
N GLN A 36 9.94 -7.72 13.41
CA GLN A 36 11.26 -8.28 13.14
C GLN A 36 12.38 -7.58 13.93
N GLY A 37 12.04 -6.66 14.84
CA GLY A 37 13.00 -5.97 15.71
C GLY A 37 13.51 -4.63 15.15
N VAL A 38 12.97 -4.15 14.02
CA VAL A 38 13.30 -2.81 13.51
C VAL A 38 12.64 -1.74 14.37
N THR A 39 13.42 -0.78 14.86
CA THR A 39 12.91 0.36 15.60
C THR A 39 12.64 1.53 14.65
N PHE A 40 11.59 2.29 14.95
CA PHE A 40 11.22 3.50 14.20
C PHE A 40 11.07 4.69 15.15
N ASN A 41 11.59 5.83 14.71
CA ASN A 41 11.38 7.15 15.28
C ASN A 41 11.03 8.15 14.16
N ASN A 42 10.83 9.41 14.51
CA ASN A 42 10.45 10.44 13.54
C ASN A 42 11.54 10.65 12.46
N GLU A 43 12.81 10.57 12.86
CA GLU A 43 13.97 10.72 11.98
C GLU A 43 14.05 9.59 10.94
N ASN A 44 13.68 8.35 11.32
CA ASN A 44 13.57 7.24 10.38
C ASN A 44 12.56 7.56 9.28
N PHE A 45 11.37 8.06 9.63
CA PHE A 45 10.32 8.39 8.65
C PHE A 45 10.70 9.57 7.76
N ARG A 46 11.34 10.61 8.31
CA ARG A 46 11.87 11.73 7.51
C ARG A 46 12.90 11.27 6.48
N THR A 47 13.80 10.39 6.90
CA THR A 47 14.83 9.81 6.01
C THR A 47 14.20 8.93 4.95
N LEU A 48 13.22 8.11 5.32
CA LEU A 48 12.49 7.25 4.38
C LEU A 48 11.71 8.09 3.36
N LYS A 49 11.01 9.15 3.80
CA LYS A 49 10.30 10.09 2.93
C LYS A 49 11.24 10.73 1.91
N ALA A 50 12.39 11.24 2.35
CA ALA A 50 13.38 11.85 1.46
C ALA A 50 13.96 10.84 0.45
N THR A 51 14.26 9.62 0.92
CA THR A 51 14.82 8.55 0.08
C THR A 51 13.80 8.09 -0.97
N TYR A 52 12.55 7.85 -0.56
CA TYR A 52 11.44 7.53 -1.45
C TYR A 52 11.26 8.61 -2.51
N PHE A 53 11.18 9.87 -2.10
CA PHE A 53 10.94 11.00 -2.99
C PHE A 53 12.05 11.09 -4.06
N ARG A 54 13.33 10.97 -3.67
CA ARG A 54 14.44 10.99 -4.62
C ARG A 54 14.36 9.84 -5.62
N ILE A 55 14.21 8.61 -5.15
CA ILE A 55 14.17 7.41 -6.01
C ILE A 55 12.97 7.48 -6.97
N ALA A 56 11.84 7.99 -6.49
CA ALA A 56 10.63 8.11 -7.29
C ALA A 56 10.79 9.13 -8.43
N LEU A 57 11.45 10.27 -8.18
CA LEU A 57 11.78 11.24 -9.24
C LEU A 57 12.72 10.64 -10.29
N ASP A 58 13.76 9.91 -9.86
CA ASP A 58 14.66 9.21 -10.79
C ASP A 58 13.91 8.20 -11.66
N HIS A 59 12.87 7.56 -11.11
CA HIS A 59 12.00 6.65 -11.86
C HIS A 59 11.05 7.36 -12.81
N ILE A 60 10.48 8.51 -12.44
CA ILE A 60 9.67 9.33 -13.35
C ILE A 60 10.47 9.67 -14.60
N ASP A 61 11.72 10.12 -14.44
CA ASP A 61 12.60 10.42 -15.56
C ASP A 61 12.89 9.19 -16.42
N ALA A 62 13.19 8.05 -15.80
CA ALA A 62 13.44 6.80 -16.52
C ALA A 62 12.21 6.34 -17.33
N TYR A 63 11.02 6.38 -16.74
CA TYR A 63 9.79 5.97 -17.39
C TYR A 63 9.30 6.97 -18.43
N HIS A 64 9.55 8.27 -18.25
CA HIS A 64 9.31 9.26 -19.29
C HIS A 64 10.15 8.96 -20.55
N ASN A 65 11.44 8.66 -20.36
CA ASN A 65 12.32 8.30 -21.47
C ASN A 65 11.89 6.98 -22.14
N ASP A 66 11.50 5.97 -21.37
CA ASP A 66 10.98 4.70 -21.90
C ASP A 66 9.68 4.91 -22.69
N ALA A 67 8.74 5.70 -22.17
CA ALA A 67 7.52 6.06 -22.87
C ALA A 67 7.82 6.80 -24.19
N ALA A 68 8.77 7.72 -24.19
CA ALA A 68 9.18 8.45 -25.39
C ALA A 68 9.74 7.52 -26.47
N ILE A 69 10.58 6.54 -26.10
CA ILE A 69 11.11 5.52 -27.02
C ILE A 69 9.97 4.68 -27.63
N ASN A 70 8.99 4.33 -26.80
CA ASN A 70 7.84 3.52 -27.20
C ASN A 70 6.70 4.33 -27.84
N LYS A 71 6.86 5.65 -28.02
CA LYS A 71 5.83 6.58 -28.53
C LYS A 71 4.54 6.56 -27.70
N LEU A 72 4.66 6.35 -26.40
CA LEU A 72 3.58 6.42 -25.42
C LEU A 72 3.52 7.82 -24.81
N SER A 73 2.31 8.25 -24.41
CA SER A 73 2.12 9.47 -23.65
C SER A 73 2.45 9.23 -22.18
N PHE A 74 3.18 10.15 -21.56
CA PHE A 74 3.56 10.09 -20.15
C PHE A 74 3.44 11.48 -19.53
N ASP A 75 2.62 11.60 -18.48
CA ASP A 75 2.31 12.87 -17.83
C ASP A 75 3.17 13.04 -16.57
N ILE A 76 4.35 13.64 -16.75
CA ILE A 76 5.31 13.89 -15.67
C ILE A 76 4.66 14.64 -14.51
N HIS A 77 3.83 15.66 -14.80
CA HIS A 77 3.24 16.51 -13.76
C HIS A 77 2.29 15.75 -12.85
N ASN A 78 1.44 14.90 -13.44
CA ASN A 78 0.54 14.07 -12.64
C ASN A 78 1.28 12.97 -11.87
N GLU A 79 2.37 12.43 -12.43
CA GLU A 79 3.23 11.46 -11.73
C GLU A 79 3.97 12.12 -10.55
N GLU A 80 4.53 13.32 -10.72
CA GLU A 80 5.19 14.06 -9.64
C GLU A 80 4.21 14.39 -8.50
N LYS A 81 2.99 14.82 -8.82
CA LYS A 81 1.93 15.02 -7.82
C LYS A 81 1.60 13.75 -7.04
N ALA A 82 1.59 12.60 -7.71
CA ALA A 82 1.36 11.32 -7.04
C ALA A 82 2.52 10.99 -6.08
N VAL A 83 3.76 11.20 -6.52
CA VAL A 83 4.97 11.02 -5.70
C VAL A 83 4.97 11.95 -4.49
N GLU A 84 4.61 13.22 -4.64
CA GLU A 84 4.47 14.17 -3.53
C GLU A 84 3.45 13.67 -2.49
N LEU A 85 2.25 13.28 -2.95
CA LEU A 85 1.22 12.76 -2.06
C LEU A 85 1.66 11.49 -1.33
N PHE A 86 2.28 10.54 -2.03
CA PHE A 86 2.75 9.30 -1.40
C PHE A 86 3.89 9.54 -0.42
N ALA A 87 4.77 10.50 -0.70
CA ALA A 87 5.81 10.93 0.22
C ALA A 87 5.21 11.53 1.50
N GLU A 88 4.15 12.35 1.39
CA GLU A 88 3.40 12.83 2.56
C GLU A 88 2.73 11.69 3.34
N ASN A 89 2.15 10.73 2.63
CA ASN A 89 1.48 9.59 3.25
C ASN A 89 2.43 8.66 4.01
N ILE A 90 3.70 8.56 3.61
CA ILE A 90 4.74 7.89 4.40
C ILE A 90 4.89 8.56 5.78
N MET A 91 4.92 9.90 5.82
CA MET A 91 5.03 10.65 7.07
C MET A 91 3.78 10.46 7.94
N LYS A 92 2.58 10.63 7.37
CA LYS A 92 1.31 10.41 8.07
C LYS A 92 1.23 9.01 8.67
N ALA A 93 1.58 7.98 7.89
CA ALA A 93 1.61 6.60 8.35
C ALA A 93 2.60 6.39 9.50
N GLY A 94 3.77 7.04 9.46
CA GLY A 94 4.77 7.01 10.51
C GLY A 94 4.29 7.67 11.80
N GLU A 95 3.66 8.84 11.71
CA GLU A 95 3.05 9.54 12.85
C GLU A 95 1.97 8.67 13.51
N MET A 96 1.03 8.14 12.72
CA MET A 96 0.00 7.22 13.21
C MET A 96 0.58 5.97 13.88
N PHE A 97 1.69 5.45 13.34
CA PHE A 97 2.39 4.29 13.89
C PHE A 97 3.00 4.60 15.26
N LEU A 98 3.60 5.78 15.44
CA LEU A 98 4.18 6.22 16.71
C LEU A 98 3.14 6.57 17.76
N GLU A 99 2.01 7.19 17.36
CA GLU A 99 0.93 7.60 18.26
C GLU A 99 0.14 6.41 18.84
N LYS A 100 0.07 5.30 18.11
CA LYS A 100 -0.74 4.12 18.49
C LYS A 100 0.10 2.85 18.64
N PRO A 101 1.02 2.78 19.60
CA PRO A 101 1.95 1.65 19.75
C PRO A 101 1.25 0.31 20.10
N MET A 102 0.02 0.37 20.63
CA MET A 102 -0.78 -0.81 21.00
C MET A 102 -1.80 -1.21 19.93
N GLU A 103 -1.84 -0.53 18.78
CA GLU A 103 -2.80 -0.87 17.73
C GLU A 103 -2.49 -2.26 17.18
N THR A 104 -3.46 -3.17 17.32
CA THR A 104 -3.32 -4.54 16.87
C THR A 104 -3.14 -4.59 15.34
N PRO A 105 -2.42 -5.59 14.81
CA PRO A 105 -2.33 -5.79 13.36
C PRO A 105 -3.73 -5.77 12.74
N PHE A 106 -3.90 -4.98 11.66
CA PHE A 106 -5.19 -4.78 11.00
C PHE A 106 -5.79 -6.09 10.47
N ILE A 107 -4.93 -7.09 10.22
CA ILE A 107 -5.32 -8.42 9.75
C ILE A 107 -4.79 -9.45 10.77
N PRO A 108 -5.67 -10.28 11.37
CA PRO A 108 -5.23 -11.39 12.22
C PRO A 108 -4.41 -12.39 11.40
N SER A 109 -3.38 -12.99 12.00
CA SER A 109 -2.64 -14.05 11.32
C SER A 109 -3.56 -15.24 11.00
N TRP A 110 -3.29 -15.96 9.91
CA TRP A 110 -4.04 -17.18 9.59
C TRP A 110 -3.99 -18.21 10.73
N ASN A 111 -2.90 -18.27 11.49
CA ASN A 111 -2.83 -19.08 12.70
C ASN A 111 -3.85 -18.64 13.77
N ARG A 112 -4.04 -17.32 13.95
CA ARG A 112 -5.06 -16.79 14.86
C ARG A 112 -6.48 -17.06 14.34
N VAL A 113 -6.70 -16.91 13.03
CA VAL A 113 -7.99 -17.19 12.39
C VAL A 113 -8.33 -18.68 12.53
N GLN A 114 -7.41 -19.58 12.20
CA GLN A 114 -7.59 -21.03 12.36
C GLN A 114 -7.81 -21.41 13.83
N SER A 115 -7.09 -20.81 14.77
CA SER A 115 -7.31 -21.06 16.20
C SER A 115 -8.71 -20.64 16.67
N ALA A 116 -9.29 -19.59 16.08
CA ALA A 116 -10.63 -19.12 16.42
C ALA A 116 -11.73 -19.84 15.62
N ILE A 117 -11.42 -20.27 14.40
CA ILE A 117 -12.32 -20.95 13.46
C ILE A 117 -11.56 -22.16 12.89
N PRO A 118 -11.58 -23.32 13.58
CA PRO A 118 -10.75 -24.47 13.23
C PRO A 118 -10.91 -24.98 11.80
N ASN A 119 -12.11 -24.86 11.22
CA ASN A 119 -12.45 -25.42 9.91
C ASN A 119 -12.45 -24.37 8.77
N ILE A 120 -11.93 -23.16 9.01
CA ILE A 120 -12.01 -22.05 8.06
C ILE A 120 -11.44 -22.38 6.68
N PHE A 121 -10.37 -23.18 6.61
CA PHE A 121 -9.75 -23.54 5.34
C PHE A 121 -10.64 -24.47 4.51
N ASP A 122 -11.29 -25.45 5.15
CA ASP A 122 -12.23 -26.34 4.49
C ASP A 122 -13.47 -25.56 4.00
N GLU A 123 -13.97 -24.64 4.82
CA GLU A 123 -15.08 -23.75 4.45
C GLU A 123 -14.75 -22.89 3.23
N ILE A 124 -13.54 -22.33 3.15
CA ILE A 124 -13.08 -21.55 1.99
C ILE A 124 -12.99 -22.44 0.75
N CYS A 125 -12.41 -23.65 0.87
CA CYS A 125 -12.34 -24.59 -0.24
C CYS A 125 -13.73 -24.93 -0.79
N HIS A 126 -14.67 -25.28 0.09
CA HIS A 126 -16.04 -25.57 -0.30
C HIS A 126 -16.75 -24.37 -0.94
N ALA A 127 -16.54 -23.16 -0.43
CA ALA A 127 -17.11 -21.95 -1.02
C ALA A 127 -16.60 -21.72 -2.46
N VAL A 128 -15.30 -21.92 -2.71
CA VAL A 128 -14.71 -21.80 -4.05
C VAL A 128 -15.23 -22.89 -4.99
N GLU A 129 -15.36 -24.13 -4.52
CA GLU A 129 -15.94 -25.23 -5.31
C GLU A 129 -17.40 -24.95 -5.69
N HIS A 130 -18.20 -24.45 -4.75
CA HIS A 130 -19.58 -24.06 -4.99
C HIS A 130 -19.70 -22.92 -6.00
N ASP A 131 -18.87 -21.88 -5.87
CA ASP A 131 -18.85 -20.76 -6.80
C ASP A 131 -18.49 -21.23 -8.22
N ARG A 132 -17.44 -22.07 -8.32
CA ARG A 132 -17.06 -22.71 -9.59
C ARG A 132 -18.21 -23.51 -10.20
N ALA A 133 -18.90 -24.33 -9.42
CA ALA A 133 -20.02 -25.13 -9.93
C ALA A 133 -21.21 -24.29 -10.40
N LYS A 134 -21.39 -23.08 -9.85
CA LYS A 134 -22.47 -22.16 -10.20
C LYS A 134 -22.19 -21.34 -11.46
N TYR A 135 -20.92 -21.06 -11.75
CA TYR A 135 -20.49 -20.19 -12.87
C TYR A 135 -19.66 -20.92 -13.95
N SER A 136 -19.51 -22.25 -13.86
CA SER A 136 -19.03 -23.11 -14.96
C SER A 136 -20.20 -23.53 -15.84
#